data_AF-A0A2W4RS51-F1
#
_entry.id   AF-A0A2W4RS51-F1
#
_cell.length_a   1.000
_cell.length_b   1.000
_cell.length_c   1.000
_cell.angle_alpha   90.00
_cell.angle_beta   90.00
_cell.angle_gamma   90.00
#
_symmetry.space_group_name_H-M   'P 1'
#
loop_
_entity.id
_entity.type
_entity.pdbx_description
1 polymer ?
#
loop_
_entity_poly.entity_id
_entity_poly.type
_entity_poly.pdbx_seq_one_letter_code
_entity_poly.pdbx_strand_id
1 'polypeptide(L)'
;MATITFDTLKFVERLKAAGIPEGQAKAEAEALQGAFAEALDSQLATKRDIDRLERRMDGMEAKLTGELTLVKWMLALVIAAQVIPMAAKLFK
;
A
#
# COMPACT_ATOMS: atom_id res chain seq x y z
N MET A 1 -6.47 -11.22 5.88
CA MET A 1 -7.44 -10.59 4.96
C MET A 1 -8.73 -10.39 5.74
N ALA A 2 -9.41 -9.26 5.59
CA ALA A 2 -10.80 -9.19 6.02
C ALA A 2 -11.58 -10.01 4.98
N THR A 3 -12.07 -11.18 5.37
CA THR A 3 -12.86 -12.02 4.48
C THR A 3 -14.21 -11.38 4.30
N ILE A 4 -14.46 -10.82 3.11
CA ILE A 4 -15.82 -10.41 2.72
C ILE A 4 -16.56 -11.70 2.42
N THR A 5 -17.46 -12.11 3.32
CA THR A 5 -18.25 -13.34 3.17
C THR A 5 -19.55 -13.03 2.44
N PHE A 6 -19.80 -13.74 1.34
CA PHE A 6 -21.11 -13.76 0.70
C PHE A 6 -21.93 -14.90 1.29
N ASP A 7 -23.04 -14.57 1.94
CA ASP A 7 -23.96 -15.55 2.52
C ASP A 7 -24.98 -16.01 1.48
N THR A 8 -24.63 -17.09 0.77
CA THR A 8 -25.44 -17.69 -0.29
C THR A 8 -26.82 -18.09 0.21
N LEU A 9 -26.93 -18.60 1.44
CA LEU A 9 -28.22 -19.06 2.00
C LEU A 9 -29.16 -17.88 2.26
N LYS A 10 -28.66 -16.84 2.94
CA LYS A 10 -29.43 -15.62 3.21
C LYS A 10 -29.84 -14.90 1.92
N PHE A 11 -29.01 -14.98 0.88
CA PHE A 11 -29.34 -14.43 -0.44
C PHE A 11 -30.47 -15.22 -1.11
N VAL A 12 -30.39 -16.56 -1.14
CA VAL A 12 -31.47 -17.43 -1.65
C VAL A 12 -32.79 -17.18 -0.91
N GLU A 13 -32.76 -17.08 0.42
CA GLU A 13 -33.96 -16.81 1.22
C GLU A 13 -34.61 -15.47 0.87
N ARG A 14 -33.80 -14.42 0.62
CA ARG A 14 -34.31 -13.13 0.16
C ARG A 14 -34.96 -13.19 -1.21
N LEU A 15 -34.34 -13.91 -2.15
CA LEU A 15 -34.92 -14.09 -3.49
C LEU A 15 -36.22 -14.88 -3.42
N LYS A 16 -36.28 -15.94 -2.59
CA LYS A 16 -37.51 -16.70 -2.34
C LYS A 16 -38.61 -15.83 -1.72
N ALA A 17 -38.26 -14.97 -0.75
CA ALA A 17 -39.20 -14.02 -0.15
C ALA A 17 -39.72 -12.97 -1.15
N ALA A 18 -38.94 -12.66 -2.18
CA ALA A 18 -39.34 -11.80 -3.30
C ALA A 18 -40.15 -12.53 -4.39
N GLY A 19 -40.44 -13.82 -4.21
CA GLY A 19 -41.23 -14.62 -5.15
C GLY A 19 -40.42 -15.33 -6.24
N ILE A 20 -39.08 -15.31 -6.17
CA ILE A 20 -38.24 -16.07 -7.11
C ILE A 20 -38.29 -17.57 -6.76
N PRO A 21 -38.54 -18.46 -7.74
CA PRO A 21 -38.51 -19.90 -7.52
C PRO A 21 -37.16 -20.39 -6.97
N GLU A 22 -37.18 -21.39 -6.09
CA GLU A 22 -35.98 -21.87 -5.40
C GLU A 22 -34.85 -22.29 -6.34
N GLY A 23 -35.17 -22.95 -7.46
CA GLY A 23 -34.15 -23.36 -8.44
C GLY A 23 -33.43 -22.16 -9.06
N GLN A 24 -34.17 -21.09 -9.36
CA GLN A 24 -33.60 -19.86 -9.92
C GLN A 24 -32.85 -19.06 -8.86
N ALA A 25 -33.38 -18.97 -7.64
CA ALA A 25 -32.73 -18.31 -6.53
C ALA A 25 -31.36 -18.95 -6.21
N LYS A 26 -31.27 -20.28 -6.23
CA LYS A 26 -30.00 -21.01 -6.06
C LYS A 26 -29.02 -20.74 -7.20
N ALA A 27 -29.48 -20.79 -8.45
CA ALA A 27 -28.63 -20.53 -9.61
C ALA A 27 -28.06 -19.09 -9.60
N GLU A 28 -28.88 -18.10 -9.24
CA GLU A 28 -28.42 -16.71 -9.09
C GLU A 28 -27.39 -16.57 -7.96
N ALA A 29 -27.62 -17.24 -6.83
CA ALA A 29 -26.71 -17.21 -5.69
C ALA A 29 -25.35 -17.83 -6.02
N GLU A 30 -25.33 -18.95 -6.72
CA GLU A 30 -24.09 -19.61 -7.17
C GLU A 30 -23.33 -18.76 -8.19
N ALA A 31 -24.03 -18.18 -9.17
CA ALA A 31 -23.41 -17.31 -10.16
C ALA A 31 -22.78 -16.06 -9.51
N LEU A 32 -23.49 -15.44 -8.55
CA LEU A 32 -22.98 -14.28 -7.83
C LEU A 32 -21.79 -14.62 -6.94
N GLN A 33 -21.83 -15.78 -6.27
CA GLN A 33 -20.72 -16.28 -5.45
C GLN A 33 -19.45 -16.51 -6.29
N GLY A 34 -19.59 -17.11 -7.48
CA GLY A 34 -18.47 -17.28 -8.41
C GLY A 34 -17.85 -15.96 -8.85
N ALA A 35 -18.69 -15.01 -9.28
CA ALA A 35 -18.23 -13.68 -9.70
C ALA A 35 -17.57 -12.89 -8.55
N PHE A 36 -18.11 -12.97 -7.33
CA PHE A 36 -17.52 -12.33 -6.16
C PHE A 36 -16.17 -12.93 -5.78
N ALA A 37 -16.04 -14.26 -5.83
CA ALA A 37 -14.78 -14.94 -5.56
C ALA A 37 -13.69 -14.50 -6.55
N GLU A 38 -14.00 -14.48 -7.84
CA GLU A 38 -13.07 -14.07 -8.90
C GLU A 38 -12.68 -12.59 -8.78
N ALA A 39 -13.63 -11.69 -8.52
CA ALA A 39 -13.38 -10.26 -8.39
C ALA A 39 -12.54 -9.91 -7.16
N LEU A 40 -12.79 -10.58 -6.02
CA LEU A 40 -12.06 -10.33 -4.77
C LEU A 40 -10.63 -10.87 -4.80
N ASP A 41 -10.40 -12.01 -5.47
CA ASP A 41 -9.09 -12.67 -5.49
C ASP A 41 -8.14 -12.04 -6.52
N SER A 42 -8.66 -11.48 -7.62
CA SER A 42 -7.84 -11.02 -8.74
C SER A 42 -7.50 -9.52 -8.77
N GLN A 43 -8.26 -8.65 -8.08
CA GLN A 43 -8.15 -7.20 -8.28
C GLN A 43 -7.73 -6.37 -7.06
N LEU A 44 -7.70 -6.96 -5.87
CA LEU A 44 -7.49 -6.20 -4.62
C LEU A 44 -6.12 -6.48 -4.01
N ALA A 45 -5.30 -5.43 -3.91
CA ALA A 45 -4.09 -5.47 -3.08
C ALA A 45 -4.48 -5.79 -1.63
N THR A 46 -3.80 -6.76 -1.02
CA THR A 46 -4.10 -7.12 0.36
C THR A 46 -3.55 -6.06 1.32
N LYS A 47 -4.09 -6.01 2.54
CA LYS A 47 -3.49 -5.18 3.62
C LYS A 47 -2.01 -5.46 3.80
N ARG A 48 -1.58 -6.72 3.64
CA ARG A 48 -0.17 -7.12 3.75
C ARG A 48 0.68 -6.53 2.63
N ASP A 49 0.13 -6.41 1.42
CA ASP A 49 0.84 -5.79 0.29
C ASP A 49 1.01 -4.29 0.52
N ILE A 50 -0.01 -3.62 1.07
CA ILE A 50 0.04 -2.21 1.47
C ILE A 50 1.08 -2.01 2.57
N ASP A 51 1.03 -2.80 3.66
CA ASP A 51 2.00 -2.72 4.76
C ASP A 51 3.45 -2.99 4.30
N ARG A 52 3.61 -3.81 3.25
CA ARG A 52 4.93 -4.10 2.65
C ARG A 52 5.40 -2.91 1.82
N LEU A 53 4.49 -2.25 1.10
CA LEU A 53 4.79 -1.06 0.32
C LEU A 53 5.18 0.11 1.22
N GLU A 54 4.41 0.35 2.29
CA GLU A 54 4.69 1.40 3.28
C GLU A 54 6.08 1.22 3.89
N ARG A 55 6.41 0.02 4.37
CA ARG A 55 7.76 -0.29 4.88
C ARG A 55 8.88 -0.09 3.87
N ARG A 56 8.61 -0.34 2.58
CA ARG A 56 9.60 -0.09 1.52
C ARG A 56 9.80 1.41 1.31
N MET A 57 8.73 2.19 1.35
CA MET A 57 8.78 3.64 1.24
C MET A 57 9.54 4.26 2.42
N ASP A 58 9.22 3.86 3.65
CA ASP A 58 9.93 4.32 4.85
C ASP A 58 11.43 4.00 4.79
N GLY A 59 11.78 2.79 4.34
CA GLY A 59 13.17 2.39 4.15
C GLY A 59 13.90 3.22 3.10
N MET A 60 13.23 3.57 2.00
CA MET A 60 13.79 4.45 0.97
C MET A 60 13.99 5.88 1.49
N GLU A 61 13.02 6.42 2.22
CA GLU A 61 13.11 7.75 2.82
C GLU A 61 14.25 7.84 3.84
N ALA A 62 14.37 6.84 4.72
CA ALA A 62 15.47 6.74 5.68
C ALA A 62 16.84 6.67 4.97
N LYS A 63 16.94 5.92 3.88
CA LYS A 63 18.17 5.82 3.10
C LYS A 63 18.53 7.14 2.42
N LEU A 64 17.57 7.79 1.77
CA LEU A 64 17.78 9.08 1.10
C LEU A 64 18.18 10.17 2.09
N THR A 65 17.49 10.26 3.23
CA THR A 65 17.80 11.25 4.27
C THR A 65 19.18 11.01 4.89
N GLY A 66 19.57 9.75 5.12
CA GLY A 66 20.89 9.37 5.58
C GLY A 66 22.00 9.78 4.59
N GLU A 67 21.86 9.40 3.33
CA GLU A 67 22.82 9.75 2.27
C GLU A 67 22.93 11.28 2.09
N LEU A 68 21.80 12.00 2.07
CA LEU A 68 21.80 13.46 1.99
C LEU A 68 22.44 14.12 3.20
N THR A 69 22.25 13.59 4.40
CA THR A 69 22.87 14.12 5.62
C THR A 69 24.39 13.95 5.56
N LEU A 70 24.87 12.78 5.15
CA LEU A 70 26.30 12.54 4.94
C LEU A 70 26.90 13.48 3.89
N VAL A 71 26.24 13.61 2.74
CA VAL A 71 26.67 14.53 1.67
C VAL A 71 26.71 15.98 2.17
N LYS A 72 25.71 16.43 2.93
CA LYS A 72 25.69 17.78 3.54
C LYS A 72 26.91 18.01 4.44
N TRP A 73 27.27 17.04 5.30
CA TRP A 73 28.44 17.16 6.17
C TRP A 73 29.76 17.13 5.40
N MET A 74 29.89 16.30 4.38
CA MET A 74 31.06 16.29 3.51
C MET A 74 31.24 17.63 2.80
N LEU A 75 30.16 18.18 2.25
CA LEU A 75 30.18 19.50 1.60
C LEU A 75 30.55 20.60 2.61
N ALA A 76 29.99 20.58 3.82
CA ALA A 76 30.35 21.53 4.87
C ALA A 76 31.84 21.46 5.23
N LEU A 77 32.40 20.26 5.35
CA LEU A 77 33.83 20.05 5.59
C LEU A 77 34.71 20.56 4.44
N VAL A 78 34.32 20.28 3.19
CA VAL A 78 35.04 20.77 2.00
C VAL A 78 35.01 22.30 1.94
N ILE A 79 33.85 22.92 2.16
CA ILE A 79 33.73 24.38 2.20
C ILE A 79 34.58 24.96 3.33
N ALA A 80 34.51 24.40 4.53
CA ALA A 80 35.30 24.86 5.67
C ALA A 80 36.81 24.79 5.37
N ALA A 81 37.27 23.68 4.78
CA ALA A 81 38.67 23.48 4.42
C ALA A 81 39.18 24.51 3.40
N GLN A 82 38.32 25.03 2.51
CA GLN A 82 38.69 26.03 1.51
C GLN A 82 38.52 27.48 2.01
N VAL A 83 37.45 27.76 2.76
CA VAL A 83 37.09 29.13 3.18
C VAL A 83 37.89 29.61 4.38
N ILE A 84 38.13 28.75 5.38
CA ILE A 84 38.89 29.11 6.59
C ILE A 84 40.29 29.67 6.26
N PRO A 85 41.14 28.99 5.46
CA PRO A 85 42.47 29.51 5.14
C PRO A 85 42.42 30.78 4.28
N MET A 86 41.41 30.93 3.41
CA MET A 86 41.23 32.14 2.60
C MET A 86 40.87 33.35 3.49
N ALA A 87 39.96 33.18 4.43
CA ALA A 87 39.59 34.21 5.40
C ALA A 87 40.79 34.62 6.27
N ALA A 88 41.59 33.65 6.73
CA ALA A 88 42.79 33.93 7.53
C ALA A 88 43.85 34.76 6.78
N LYS A 89 43.91 34.68 5.44
CA LYS A 89 44.79 35.51 4.61
C LYS A 89 44.32 36.95 4.45
N LEU A 90 43.04 37.26 4.66
CA LEU A 90 42.48 38.61 4.51
C LEU A 90 42.70 39.49 5.77
N PHE A 91 43.01 38.88 6.91
CA PHE A 91 43.25 39.59 8.19
C PHE A 91 44.74 39.69 8.56
N LYS A 92 45.64 39.30 7.65
CA LYS A 92 47.10 39.48 7.76
C LYS A 92 47.57 40.48 6.72
#